data_AF-A0A8T3B589-F1
#
_entry.id   AF-A0A8T3B589-F1
#
_cell.length_a   1.000
_cell.length_b   1.000
_cell.length_c   1.000
_cell.angle_alpha   90.00
_cell.angle_beta   90.00
_cell.angle_gamma   90.00
#
_symmetry.space_group_name_H-M   'P 1'
#
loop_
_entity.id
_entity.type
_entity.pdbx_description
1 polymer ?
#
loop_
_entity_poly.entity_id
_entity_poly.type
_entity_poly.pdbx_seq_one_letter_code
_entity_poly.pdbx_strand_id
1 'polypeptide(L)'
;MLLIHYVQGNTLSNLSNYYMLRDIKYWISLITYNISHILREGNVVADPLAKLGCILPIFTEVYKDSLPNKIKGLATLDQLGLPYIRSN
;
A
#
# COMPACT_ATOMS: atom_id res chain seq x y z
N MET A 1 -0.20 -0.96 -17.29
CA MET A 1 1.05 -1.71 -17.05
C MET A 1 1.33 -1.67 -15.55
N LEU A 2 1.46 -2.82 -14.88
CA LEU A 2 1.58 -2.87 -13.41
C LEU A 2 2.97 -2.40 -12.95
N LEU A 3 3.04 -1.63 -11.85
CA LEU A 3 4.29 -1.12 -11.26
C LEU A 3 5.37 -2.21 -11.09
N ILE A 4 4.94 -3.45 -10.84
CA ILE A 4 5.80 -4.63 -10.67
C ILE A 4 6.75 -4.85 -11.86
N HIS A 5 6.33 -4.63 -13.11
CA HIS A 5 7.22 -4.86 -14.25
C HIS A 5 8.31 -3.79 -14.34
N TYR A 6 8.06 -2.56 -13.86
CA TYR A 6 9.10 -1.54 -13.75
C TYR A 6 10.11 -1.87 -12.65
N VAL A 7 9.64 -2.37 -11.51
CA VAL A 7 10.50 -2.79 -10.39
C VAL A 7 11.36 -3.98 -10.79
N GLN A 8 10.79 -4.97 -11.48
CA GLN A 8 11.51 -6.16 -11.97
C GLN A 8 12.43 -5.91 -13.16
N GLY A 9 12.39 -4.72 -13.77
CA GLY A 9 13.22 -4.40 -14.95
C GLY A 9 12.72 -4.99 -16.27
N ASN A 10 11.49 -5.49 -16.30
CA ASN A 10 10.88 -6.13 -17.48
C ASN A 10 10.42 -5.12 -18.55
N THR A 11 10.50 -3.82 -18.29
CA THR A 11 10.02 -2.77 -19.20
C THR A 11 10.93 -1.54 -19.21
N LEU A 12 11.04 -0.92 -20.40
CA LEU A 12 12.15 -0.06 -20.80
C LEU A 12 12.25 1.30 -20.10
N SER A 13 11.18 1.88 -19.54
CA SER A 13 11.25 3.01 -18.59
C SER A 13 9.87 3.63 -18.32
N ASN A 14 9.77 4.34 -17.20
CA ASN A 14 8.68 5.27 -16.89
C ASN A 14 9.33 6.61 -16.53
N LEU A 15 9.50 7.49 -17.53
CA LEU A 15 10.24 8.75 -17.36
C LEU A 15 9.62 9.65 -16.28
N SER A 16 8.29 9.73 -16.22
CA SER A 16 7.58 10.57 -15.25
C SER A 16 7.75 10.11 -13.81
N ASN A 17 8.05 8.84 -13.59
CA ASN A 17 8.26 8.27 -12.26
C ASN A 17 9.69 7.76 -12.05
N TYR A 18 10.66 8.20 -12.86
CA TYR A 18 12.02 7.65 -12.87
C TYR A 18 12.67 7.69 -11.48
N TYR A 19 12.68 8.86 -10.83
CA TYR A 19 13.31 9.02 -9.51
C TYR A 19 12.60 8.21 -8.43
N MET A 20 11.27 8.20 -8.43
CA MET A 20 10.49 7.40 -7.49
C MET A 20 10.76 5.90 -7.66
N LEU A 21 10.83 5.40 -8.90
CA LEU A 21 11.16 4.00 -9.18
C LEU A 21 12.61 3.66 -8.80
N ARG A 22 13.56 4.58 -9.03
CA ARG A 22 14.95 4.43 -8.59
C ARG A 22 15.02 4.27 -7.07
N ASP A 23 14.35 5.15 -6.34
CA ASP A 23 14.36 5.13 -4.88
C ASP A 23 13.68 3.88 -4.33
N ILE A 24 12.53 3.47 -4.90
CA ILE A 24 11.87 2.19 -4.55
C ILE A 24 12.83 1.01 -4.75
N LYS A 25 13.50 0.93 -5.91
CA LYS A 25 14.46 -0.15 -6.19
C LYS A 25 15.61 -0.16 -5.20
N TYR A 26 16.15 1.02 -4.86
CA TYR A 26 17.20 1.16 -3.87
C TYR A 26 16.74 0.62 -2.50
N TRP A 27 15.61 1.09 -1.97
CA TRP A 27 15.11 0.65 -0.67
C TRP A 27 14.81 -0.84 -0.61
N ILE A 28 14.20 -1.38 -1.67
CA ILE A 28 13.90 -2.80 -1.77
C ILE A 28 15.20 -3.64 -1.87
N SER A 29 16.26 -3.13 -2.52
CA SER A 29 17.54 -3.85 -2.62
C SER A 29 18.26 -4.03 -1.28
N LEU A 30 17.88 -3.25 -0.27
CA LEU A 30 18.45 -3.34 1.09
C LEU A 30 17.82 -4.47 1.92
N ILE A 31 16.78 -5.14 1.43
CA ILE A 31 16.06 -6.20 2.14
C ILE A 31 15.83 -7.42 1.24
N THR A 32 15.62 -8.59 1.84
CA THR A 32 15.08 -9.74 1.11
C THR A 32 13.58 -9.51 0.89
N TYR A 33 13.12 -9.60 -0.36
CA TYR A 33 11.74 -9.25 -0.71
C TYR A 33 11.10 -10.24 -1.70
N ASN A 34 9.76 -10.28 -1.68
CA ASN A 34 8.94 -10.91 -2.71
C ASN A 34 7.79 -9.96 -3.05
N ILE A 35 7.46 -9.79 -4.34
CA ILE A 35 6.37 -8.93 -4.80
C ILE A 35 5.31 -9.81 -5.46
N SER A 36 4.11 -9.80 -4.90
CA SER A 36 2.94 -10.46 -5.47
C SER A 36 1.84 -9.44 -5.74
N HIS A 37 1.06 -9.67 -6.80
CA HIS A 37 -0.13 -8.88 -7.08
C HIS A 37 -1.30 -9.36 -6.21
N ILE A 38 -1.98 -8.45 -5.52
CA ILE A 38 -3.22 -8.71 -4.80
C ILE A 38 -4.37 -7.96 -5.47
N LEU A 39 -5.55 -8.58 -5.48
CA LEU A 39 -6.76 -7.91 -5.97
C LEU A 39 -7.13 -6.75 -5.05
N ARG A 40 -7.82 -5.75 -5.61
CA ARG A 40 -8.22 -4.54 -4.88
C ARG A 40 -9.03 -4.87 -3.63
N GLU A 41 -9.89 -5.88 -3.75
CA GLU A 41 -10.75 -6.37 -2.68
C GLU A 41 -9.94 -6.92 -1.51
N GLY A 42 -8.82 -7.60 -1.80
CA GLY A 42 -7.87 -8.11 -0.80
C GLY A 42 -6.88 -7.07 -0.29
N ASN A 43 -7.06 -5.79 -0.61
CA ASN A 43 -6.24 -4.69 -0.12
C ASN A 43 -7.10 -3.54 0.44
N VAL A 44 -8.20 -3.87 1.11
CA VAL A 44 -9.21 -2.86 1.49
C VAL A 44 -8.67 -1.79 2.44
N VAL A 45 -7.74 -2.15 3.30
CA VAL A 45 -7.21 -1.26 4.34
C VAL A 45 -6.30 -0.17 3.74
N ALA A 46 -5.67 -0.43 2.60
CA ALA A 46 -4.72 0.49 1.98
C ALA A 46 -5.36 1.82 1.53
N ASP A 47 -6.56 1.81 0.96
CA ASP A 47 -7.22 3.05 0.49
C ASP A 47 -7.60 3.99 1.65
N PRO A 48 -8.27 3.52 2.73
CA PRO A 48 -8.49 4.32 3.94
C PRO A 48 -7.21 4.82 4.60
N LEU A 49 -6.16 4.00 4.67
CA LEU A 49 -4.86 4.43 5.24
C LEU A 49 -4.19 5.49 4.38
N ALA A 50 -4.21 5.36 3.05
CA ALA A 50 -3.68 6.37 2.15
C ALA A 50 -4.43 7.70 2.28
N LYS A 51 -5.76 7.65 2.40
CA LYS A 51 -6.60 8.85 2.65
C LYS A 51 -6.29 9.49 3.99
N LEU A 52 -6.11 8.69 5.04
CA LEU A 52 -5.69 9.18 6.35
C LEU A 52 -4.30 9.83 6.28
N GLY A 53 -3.34 9.21 5.60
CA GLY A 53 -2.00 9.78 5.40
C GLY A 53 -2.02 11.10 4.62
N CYS A 54 -2.89 11.22 3.61
CA CYS A 54 -3.01 12.41 2.79
C CYS A 54 -3.50 13.65 3.56
N ILE A 55 -4.24 13.46 4.65
CA ILE A 55 -4.74 14.58 5.48
C ILE A 55 -3.79 14.94 6.63
N LEU A 56 -2.76 14.11 6.89
CA LEU A 56 -1.78 14.36 7.93
C LEU A 56 -0.72 15.35 7.43
N PRO A 57 -0.48 16.48 8.13
CA PRO A 57 0.43 17.53 7.66
C PRO A 57 1.91 17.13 7.77
N ILE A 58 2.21 16.13 8.59
CA ILE A 58 3.55 15.62 8.86
C ILE A 58 3.51 14.11 8.99
N PHE A 59 4.69 13.50 8.89
CA PHE A 59 4.86 12.10 9.27
C PHE A 59 4.33 11.88 10.69
N THR A 60 3.38 10.96 10.81
CA THR A 60 2.69 10.66 12.07
C THR A 60 2.74 9.16 12.29
N GLU A 61 3.35 8.73 13.38
CA GLU A 61 3.27 7.35 13.82
C GLU A 61 1.88 7.05 14.37
N VAL A 62 1.24 6.03 13.83
CA VAL A 62 -0.10 5.62 14.24
C VAL A 62 0.00 4.23 14.86
N TYR A 63 -0.54 4.10 16.06
CA TYR A 63 -0.64 2.83 16.78
C TYR A 63 -2.00 2.21 16.52
N LYS A 64 -2.13 0.89 16.75
CA LYS A 64 -3.40 0.18 16.56
C LYS A 64 -4.54 0.89 17.30
N ASP A 65 -4.27 1.41 18.49
CA ASP A 65 -5.28 2.04 19.32
C ASP A 65 -5.70 3.43 18.84
N SER A 66 -4.80 4.17 18.16
CA SER A 66 -5.08 5.51 17.62
C SER A 66 -5.67 5.51 16.21
N LEU A 67 -5.84 4.34 15.58
CA LEU A 67 -6.51 4.23 14.29
C LEU A 67 -8.01 4.57 14.41
N PRO A 68 -8.58 5.33 13.45
CA PRO A 68 -10.02 5.52 13.34
C PRO A 68 -10.76 4.17 13.34
N ASN A 69 -11.88 4.10 14.06
CA ASN A 69 -12.66 2.86 14.25
C ASN A 69 -12.96 2.12 12.95
N LYS A 70 -13.26 2.85 11.87
CA LYS A 70 -13.49 2.27 10.54
C LYS A 70 -12.27 1.53 10.00
N ILE A 71 -11.08 2.13 10.11
CA ILE A 71 -9.83 1.52 9.64
C ILE A 71 -9.45 0.33 10.53
N LYS A 72 -9.62 0.48 11.85
CA LYS A 72 -9.43 -0.61 12.82
C LYS A 72 -10.33 -1.81 12.51
N GLY A 73 -11.60 -1.57 12.21
CA GLY A 73 -12.55 -2.62 11.83
C GLY A 73 -12.13 -3.33 10.54
N LEU A 74 -11.78 -2.58 9.49
CA LEU A 74 -11.30 -3.16 8.23
C LEU A 74 -10.03 -4.00 8.42
N ALA A 75 -9.06 -3.50 9.19
CA ALA A 75 -7.85 -4.25 9.51
C ALA A 75 -8.13 -5.53 10.31
N THR A 76 -9.13 -5.50 11.19
CA THR A 76 -9.54 -6.68 11.95
C THR A 76 -10.21 -7.73 11.06
N LEU A 77 -11.08 -7.31 10.14
CA LEU A 77 -11.71 -8.22 9.17
C LEU A 77 -10.66 -8.86 8.25
N ASP A 78 -9.70 -8.07 7.77
CA ASP A 78 -8.59 -8.54 6.93
C ASP A 78 -7.74 -9.60 7.67
N GLN A 79 -7.37 -9.34 8.93
CA GLN A 79 -6.64 -10.30 9.78
C GLN A 79 -7.40 -11.60 10.02
N LEU A 80 -8.74 -11.55 10.09
CA LEU A 80 -9.59 -12.71 10.29
C LEU A 80 -9.95 -13.42 8.97
N GLY A 81 -9.53 -12.89 7.82
CA GLY A 81 -9.91 -13.40 6.50
C GLY A 81 -11.41 -13.28 6.22
N LEU A 82 -12.09 -12.31 6.86
CA LEU A 82 -13.52 -12.11 6.74
C LEU A 82 -13.84 -11.12 5.61
N PRO A 83 -14.91 -11.36 4.84
CA PRO A 83 -15.38 -10.40 3.85
C PRO A 83 -15.87 -9.12 4.53
N TYR A 84 -15.73 -8.00 3.84
CA TYR A 84 -16.33 -6.72 4.24
C TYR A 84 -17.31 -6.26 3.17
N ILE A 85 -18.38 -5.60 3.60
CA ILE A 85 -19.39 -5.03 2.69
C ILE A 85 -19.09 -3.55 2.53
N ARG A 86 -18.99 -3.09 1.27
CA ARG A 86 -19.01 -1.65 0.96
C ARG A 86 -20.47 -1.28 0.71
N SER A 87 -21.04 -0.44 1.56
CA SER A 87 -22.16 0.39 1.14
C SER A 87 -21.57 1.53 0.32
N ASN A 88 -21.97 1.62 -0.95
CA ASN A 88 -21.78 2.84 -1.72
C ASN A 88 -22.74 3.92 -1.21
#